data_AF-A0A392R716-F1
#
_entry.id   AF-A0A392R716-F1
#
_cell.length_a   1.000
_cell.length_b   1.000
_cell.length_c   1.000
_cell.angle_alpha   90.00
_cell.angle_beta   90.00
_cell.angle_gamma   90.00
#
_symmetry.space_group_name_H-M   'P 1'
#
loop_
_entity.id
_entity.type
_entity.pdbx_description
1 polymer ?
#
loop_
_entity_poly.entity_id
_entity_poly.type
_entity_poly.pdbx_seq_one_letter_code
_entity_poly.pdbx_strand_id
1 'polypeptide(L)'
;MIEAVGTFGKHLRPPSYYELRVPLLKIELQLTKEMLSEIEAERNQYGCSIIVDGSSYMKTGLKIFELLDSFVQDVGADNVVQVVSDNGSNYVLA
;
A
#
# COMPACT_ATOMS: atom_id res chain seq x y z
N MET A 1 -9.31 -30.00 -7.57
CA MET A 1 -9.57 -28.96 -8.59
C MET A 1 -10.58 -29.41 -9.65
N ILE A 2 -10.38 -30.56 -10.32
CA ILE A 2 -11.34 -31.11 -11.31
C ILE A 2 -12.71 -31.45 -10.68
N GLU A 3 -12.75 -32.02 -9.47
CA GLU A 3 -14.01 -32.30 -8.76
C GLU A 3 -14.84 -31.04 -8.44
N ALA A 4 -14.20 -29.93 -8.07
CA ALA A 4 -14.87 -28.67 -7.76
C ALA A 4 -15.49 -27.99 -8.99
N VAL A 5 -14.98 -28.29 -10.18
CA VAL A 5 -15.58 -27.86 -11.46
C VAL A 5 -16.77 -28.77 -11.82
N GLY A 6 -16.71 -30.06 -11.46
CA GLY A 6 -17.79 -31.02 -11.68
C GLY A 6 -19.01 -30.85 -10.74
N THR A 7 -18.82 -30.28 -9.54
CA THR A 7 -19.90 -30.02 -8.58
C THR A 7 -20.84 -28.89 -8.98
N PHE A 8 -20.50 -28.07 -9.98
CA PHE A 8 -21.45 -27.11 -10.56
C PHE A 8 -22.63 -27.81 -11.24
N GLY A 9 -22.65 -29.13 -11.36
CA GLY A 9 -23.85 -29.88 -11.72
C GLY A 9 -24.16 -29.80 -13.22
N LYS A 10 -24.76 -30.89 -13.71
CA LYS A 10 -25.00 -31.16 -15.14
C LYS A 10 -25.83 -30.07 -15.88
N HIS A 11 -26.41 -29.11 -15.16
CA HIS A 11 -27.32 -28.10 -15.69
C HIS A 11 -26.96 -26.64 -15.36
N LEU A 12 -25.82 -26.37 -14.70
CA LEU A 12 -25.41 -24.98 -14.48
C LEU A 12 -24.55 -24.48 -15.63
N ARG A 13 -24.93 -23.31 -16.14
CA ARG A 13 -24.09 -22.55 -17.07
C ARG A 13 -22.94 -21.92 -16.26
N PRO A 14 -21.67 -22.12 -16.67
CA PRO A 14 -20.56 -21.43 -16.04
C PRO A 14 -20.70 -19.91 -16.26
N PRO A 15 -20.42 -19.10 -15.23
CA PRO A 15 -20.45 -17.65 -15.36
C PRO A 15 -19.41 -17.18 -16.37
N SER A 16 -19.77 -16.16 -17.15
CA SER A 16 -18.87 -15.50 -18.08
C SER A 16 -17.87 -14.60 -17.36
N TYR A 17 -16.77 -14.25 -18.04
CA TYR A 17 -15.79 -13.28 -17.54
C TYR A 17 -16.45 -11.97 -17.08
N TYR A 18 -17.45 -11.48 -17.83
CA TYR A 18 -18.15 -10.24 -17.50
C TYR A 18 -18.98 -10.33 -16.22
N GLU A 19 -19.52 -11.51 -15.92
CA GLU A 19 -20.26 -11.78 -14.69
C GLU A 19 -19.33 -11.89 -13.47
N LEU A 20 -18.10 -12.38 -13.67
CA LEU A 20 -17.14 -12.59 -12.58
C LEU A 20 -16.25 -11.38 -12.28
N ARG A 21 -15.91 -10.55 -13.27
CA ARG A 21 -14.88 -9.50 -13.10
C ARG A 21 -15.16 -8.51 -11.97
N VAL A 22 -16.42 -8.11 -11.77
CA VAL A 22 -16.79 -7.15 -10.71
C VAL A 22 -16.90 -7.82 -9.34
N PRO A 23 -17.61 -8.96 -9.18
CA PRO A 23 -17.64 -9.68 -7.91
C PRO A 23 -16.26 -10.06 -7.40
N LEU A 24 -15.39 -10.61 -8.25
CA LEU A 24 -14.04 -11.01 -7.85
C LEU A 24 -13.20 -9.80 -7.43
N LEU A 25 -13.28 -8.68 -8.15
CA LEU A 25 -12.59 -7.45 -7.75
C LEU A 25 -13.08 -6.92 -6.41
N LYS A 26 -14.39 -6.99 -6.13
CA LYS A 26 -14.96 -6.57 -4.84
C LYS A 26 -14.48 -7.46 -3.69
N ILE A 27 -14.39 -8.77 -3.92
CA ILE A 27 -13.87 -9.73 -2.94
C ILE A 27 -12.41 -9.40 -2.63
N GLU A 28 -11.57 -9.28 -3.66
CA GLU A 28 -10.14 -8.97 -3.49
C GLU A 28 -9.93 -7.62 -2.79
N LEU A 29 -10.71 -6.61 -3.15
CA LEU A 29 -10.69 -5.31 -2.50
C LEU A 29 -11.05 -5.42 -1.01
N GLN A 30 -12.07 -6.21 -0.68
CA GLN A 30 -12.50 -6.39 0.70
C GLN A 30 -11.43 -7.10 1.52
N LEU A 31 -10.84 -8.17 0.97
CA LEU A 31 -9.72 -8.88 1.61
C LEU A 31 -8.52 -7.97 1.83
N THR A 32 -8.15 -7.16 0.83
CA THR A 32 -7.05 -6.21 0.95
C THR A 32 -7.32 -5.18 2.05
N LYS A 33 -8.55 -4.66 2.16
CA LYS A 33 -8.94 -3.72 3.22
C LYS A 33 -8.85 -4.34 4.61
N GLU A 34 -9.28 -5.58 4.75
CA GLU A 34 -9.19 -6.31 6.03
C GLU A 34 -7.72 -6.50 6.43
N MET A 35 -6.86 -6.92 5.51
CA MET A 35 -5.42 -7.04 5.75
C MET A 35 -4.78 -5.69 6.11
N LEU A 36 -5.15 -4.61 5.42
CA LEU A 36 -4.64 -3.27 5.72
C LEU A 36 -5.07 -2.79 7.10
N SER A 37 -6.28 -3.15 7.56
CA SER A 37 -6.76 -2.73 8.88
C SER A 37 -5.92 -3.28 10.04
N GLU A 38 -5.39 -4.49 9.89
CA GLU A 38 -4.46 -5.08 10.87
C GLU A 38 -3.14 -4.30 10.91
N ILE A 39 -2.59 -3.96 9.74
CA ILE A 39 -1.38 -3.15 9.61
C ILE A 39 -1.60 -1.74 10.16
N GLU A 40 -2.75 -1.12 9.88
CA GLU A 40 -3.10 0.21 10.41
C GLU A 40 -3.19 0.20 11.94
N ALA A 41 -3.73 -0.86 12.55
CA ALA A 41 -3.76 -1.01 14.00
C ALA A 41 -2.34 -1.10 14.60
N GLU A 42 -1.45 -1.90 14.00
CA GLU A 42 -0.05 -1.96 14.41
C GLU A 42 0.65 -0.62 14.23
N ARG A 43 0.44 0.06 13.11
CA ARG A 43 1.00 1.40 12.84
C ARG A 43 0.51 2.43 13.85
N ASN A 44 -0.73 2.37 14.29
CA ASN A 44 -1.25 3.27 15.34
C ASN A 44 -0.69 2.93 16.73
N GLN A 45 -0.35 1.67 16.99
CA GLN A 45 0.21 1.26 18.28
C GLN A 45 1.71 1.52 18.39
N TYR A 46 2.46 1.23 17.32
CA TYR A 46 3.93 1.21 17.32
C TYR A 46 4.54 2.33 16.48
N GLY A 47 3.74 3.04 15.68
CA GLY A 47 4.21 3.96 14.66
C GLY A 47 4.80 3.24 13.44
N CYS A 48 5.40 4.00 12.53
CA CYS A 48 6.07 3.47 11.34
C CYS A 48 7.29 4.28 10.94
N SER A 49 8.16 3.66 10.14
CA SER A 49 9.33 4.30 9.56
C SER A 49 9.05 4.74 8.13
N ILE A 50 9.42 5.97 7.78
CA ILE A 50 9.38 6.48 6.42
C ILE A 50 10.73 6.22 5.76
N ILE A 51 10.74 5.46 4.67
CA ILE A 51 11.94 5.20 3.88
C ILE A 51 11.78 5.89 2.54
N VAL A 52 12.66 6.83 2.23
CA VAL A 52 12.64 7.59 0.97
C VAL A 52 13.96 7.45 0.24
N ASP A 53 13.88 6.97 -1.01
CA ASP A 53 14.97 6.98 -1.97
C ASP A 53 14.78 8.17 -2.92
N GLY A 54 15.66 9.15 -2.79
CA GLY A 54 15.62 10.39 -3.56
C GLY A 54 16.52 10.39 -4.80
N SER A 55 17.24 9.29 -5.07
CA SER A 55 18.35 9.21 -6.03
C SER A 55 17.99 9.64 -7.46
N SER A 56 16.76 9.33 -7.90
CA SER A 56 16.29 9.59 -9.28
C SER A 56 15.44 10.86 -9.44
N TYR A 57 14.83 11.36 -8.36
CA TYR A 57 13.83 12.43 -8.42
C TYR A 57 14.33 13.76 -7.81
N MET A 58 15.34 13.73 -6.92
CA MET A 58 15.56 14.79 -5.94
C MET A 58 16.98 15.38 -5.99
N LYS A 59 17.22 16.26 -6.97
CA LYS A 59 18.49 17.02 -7.11
C LYS A 59 18.62 18.20 -6.13
N THR A 60 17.65 18.40 -5.24
CA THR A 60 17.61 19.55 -4.33
C THR A 60 16.93 19.15 -3.03
N GLY A 61 17.51 19.53 -1.89
CA GLY A 61 16.98 19.22 -0.55
C GLY A 61 15.50 19.60 -0.37
N LEU A 62 15.08 20.74 -0.92
CA LEU A 62 13.71 21.26 -0.81
C LEU A 62 12.63 20.28 -1.27
N LYS A 63 12.82 19.62 -2.42
CA LYS A 63 11.82 18.69 -2.92
C LYS A 63 11.67 17.49 -1.97
N ILE A 64 12.76 17.05 -1.35
CA ILE A 64 12.73 15.90 -0.43
C ILE A 64 11.92 16.26 0.80
N PHE A 65 12.07 17.49 1.29
CA PHE A 65 11.24 17.99 2.38
C PHE A 65 9.76 18.03 2.01
N GLU A 66 9.40 18.52 0.83
CA GLU A 66 7.99 18.52 0.36
C GLU A 66 7.42 17.09 0.30
N LEU A 67 8.20 16.13 -0.22
CA LEU A 67 7.79 14.73 -0.28
C LEU A 67 7.61 14.13 1.11
N LEU A 68 8.58 14.34 2.00
CA LEU A 68 8.52 13.87 3.38
C LEU A 68 7.34 14.48 4.13
N ASP A 69 7.10 15.78 3.98
CA ASP A 69 5.99 16.47 4.63
C ASP A 69 4.64 15.89 4.20
N SER A 70 4.47 15.61 2.90
CA SER A 70 3.25 14.95 2.40
C SER A 70 3.03 13.57 3.03
N PHE A 71 4.08 12.75 3.17
CA PHE A 71 3.97 11.44 3.79
C PHE A 71 3.74 11.53 5.30
N VAL A 72 4.34 12.50 5.98
CA VAL A 72 4.12 12.74 7.42
C VAL A 72 2.67 13.18 7.67
N GLN A 73 2.09 14.00 6.80
CA GLN A 73 0.67 14.38 6.90
C GLN A 73 -0.27 13.19 6.69
N ASP A 74 0.00 12.35 5.70
CA ASP A 74 -0.80 11.14 5.42
C ASP A 74 -0.74 10.12 6.57
N VAL A 75 0.42 9.99 7.21
CA VAL A 75 0.64 9.05 8.32
C VAL A 75 0.20 9.62 9.67
N GLY A 76 0.25 10.93 9.82
CA GLY A 76 0.15 11.63 11.09
C GLY A 76 1.50 11.68 11.80
N ALA A 77 1.92 12.89 12.21
CA ALA A 77 3.24 13.11 12.82
C ALA A 77 3.49 12.24 14.08
N ASP A 78 2.46 11.99 14.88
CA ASP A 78 2.53 11.16 16.09
C ASP A 78 2.83 9.67 15.79
N ASN A 79 2.59 9.23 14.55
CA ASN A 79 2.79 7.85 14.10
C ASN A 79 4.12 7.64 13.37
N VAL A 80 4.98 8.67 13.26
CA VAL A 80 6.29 8.56 12.59
C VAL A 80 7.40 8.36 13.62
N VAL A 81 8.02 7.18 13.59
CA VAL A 81 9.09 6.81 14.53
C VAL A 81 10.47 7.21 13.99
N GLN A 82 10.66 7.08 12.69
CA GLN A 82 11.95 7.27 12.04
C GLN A 82 11.78 7.68 10.59
N VAL A 83 12.65 8.57 10.11
CA VAL A 83 12.84 8.84 8.69
C VAL A 83 14.22 8.33 8.29
N VAL A 84 14.26 7.48 7.27
CA VAL A 84 15.49 6.94 6.68
C VAL A 84 15.58 7.44 5.25
N SER A 85 16.65 8.16 4.94
CA SER A 85 16.95 8.64 3.58
C SER A 85 18.40 8.35 3.24
N ASP A 86 18.64 7.89 2.00
CA ASP A 86 19.97 7.66 1.45
C ASP A 86 20.62 8.93 0.89
N ASN A 87 19.92 10.07 0.92
CA ASN A 87 20.32 11.28 0.21
C ASN A 87 21.31 12.18 0.96
N GLY A 88 22.23 11.58 1.72
CA GLY A 88 23.13 12.27 2.65
C GLY A 88 23.98 13.40 2.05
N SER A 89 24.30 13.34 0.76
CA SER A 89 25.06 14.38 0.06
C SER A 89 24.23 15.65 -0.26
N ASN A 90 22.90 15.58 -0.28
CA ASN A 90 22.00 16.70 -0.57
C ASN A 90 21.46 17.42 0.67
N TYR A 91 21.74 16.91 1.88
CA TYR A 91 21.35 17.53 3.16
C TYR A 91 22.44 18.42 3.77
N VAL A 92 23.58 18.58 3.10
CA VAL A 92 24.63 19.52 3.55
C VAL A 92 24.14 20.93 3.26
N LEU A 93 23.68 21.63 4.31
CA LEU A 93 23.49 23.08 4.28
C LEU A 93 24.84 23.72 3.92
N ALA A 94 24.86 24.47 2.83
CA ALA A 94 25.94 25.41 2.54
C ALA A 94 25.94 26.55 3.58
#